data_AF-A0A8B8ALE5-F1
#
_entry.id   AF-A0A8B8ALE5-F1
#
_cell.length_a   1.000
_cell.length_b   1.000
_cell.length_c   1.000
_cell.angle_alpha   90.00
_cell.angle_beta   90.00
_cell.angle_gamma   90.00
#
_symmetry.space_group_name_H-M   'P 1'
#
loop_
_entity.id
_entity.type
_entity.pdbx_description
1 polymer ?
#
loop_
_entity_poly.entity_id
_entity_poly.type
_entity_poly.pdbx_seq_one_letter_code
_entity_poly.pdbx_strand_id
1 'polypeptide(L)'
;MITNNLKASKLEMRAICSFLSTLLQKEQYSLNNITKLSDQRTAYSQIDDSISSIWSTAVSHETSLIHSNAFLTNMDKDASRNVIDGLQDTISENDIVKFLSTLQSQATELIRKSEVESAKRACAYINLYMKIAILHSFVLWQVFCIKLRCAYDQSSTKAVLSMIESSKISSLDMVKYLTHPDINNAAFLSVFHLSQNENVLDFLQIQGIEPLVFDERFYGHKHYIERISPPCIRLQMTSFSFDVFGTIENTEGCDFIFESVDGRKWDNVCYIRSAHWENYYVQMNDKGSCVAVKNRPESGGEWKFISLEPYEEHPEFIISAIDSPDLFLYLNTGHARSRKDLEKVKKKGIWKIC
;
A
#
# COMPACT_ATOMS: atom_id res chain seq x y z
N MET A 1 0.42 14.26 10.10
CA MET A 1 0.83 15.58 10.70
C MET A 1 0.49 15.76 12.20
N ILE A 2 -0.68 15.33 12.71
CA ILE A 2 -1.06 15.54 14.14
C ILE A 2 -0.34 14.58 15.11
N THR A 3 0.01 13.38 14.65
CA THR A 3 0.43 12.29 15.53
C THR A 3 1.92 12.30 15.92
N ASN A 4 2.73 13.20 15.34
CA ASN A 4 4.15 13.36 15.70
C ASN A 4 4.37 14.35 16.86
N ASN A 5 3.34 15.12 17.23
CA ASN A 5 3.39 16.16 18.27
C ASN A 5 2.44 15.88 19.46
N LEU A 6 2.27 14.61 19.85
CA LEU A 6 1.56 14.26 21.09
C LEU A 6 2.31 14.69 22.37
N LYS A 7 3.55 15.18 22.24
CA LYS A 7 4.32 15.88 23.30
C LYS A 7 4.05 17.40 23.34
N ALA A 8 3.03 17.89 22.64
CA ALA A 8 2.62 19.28 22.70
C ALA A 8 2.13 19.64 24.12
N SER A 9 2.43 20.86 24.55
CA SER A 9 1.89 21.42 25.78
C SER A 9 0.36 21.42 25.76
N LYS A 10 -0.29 21.43 26.93
CA LYS A 10 -1.76 21.51 27.04
C LYS A 10 -2.35 22.71 26.28
N LEU A 11 -1.60 23.80 26.16
CA LEU A 11 -1.98 25.00 25.43
C LEU A 11 -2.00 24.75 23.91
N GLU A 12 -0.93 24.15 23.39
CA GLU A 12 -0.81 23.80 21.97
C GLU A 12 -1.87 22.77 21.56
N MET A 13 -2.12 21.75 22.38
CA MET A 13 -3.18 20.77 22.12
C MET A 13 -4.57 21.42 22.08
N ARG A 14 -4.85 22.39 22.96
CA ARG A 14 -6.11 23.16 22.91
C ARG A 14 -6.22 24.01 21.65
N ALA A 15 -5.14 24.67 21.24
CA ALA A 15 -5.13 25.47 20.01
C ALA A 15 -5.36 24.60 18.77
N ILE A 16 -4.66 23.45 18.68
CA ILE A 16 -4.84 22.47 17.61
C ILE A 16 -6.28 21.95 17.59
N CYS A 17 -6.82 21.53 18.73
CA CYS A 17 -8.19 21.00 18.79
C CYS A 17 -9.25 22.08 18.49
N SER A 18 -9.00 23.35 18.85
CA SER A 18 -9.88 24.45 18.50
C SER A 18 -9.89 24.72 16.99
N PHE A 19 -8.70 24.69 16.37
CA PHE A 19 -8.56 24.78 14.91
C PHE A 19 -9.26 23.61 14.22
N LEU A 20 -8.98 22.37 14.65
CA LEU A 20 -9.59 21.17 14.09
C LEU A 20 -11.10 21.16 14.26
N SER A 21 -11.63 21.50 15.44
CA SER A 21 -13.09 21.59 15.63
C SER A 21 -13.75 22.54 14.63
N THR A 22 -13.10 23.67 14.35
CA THR A 22 -13.60 24.65 13.38
C THR A 22 -13.50 24.12 11.95
N LEU A 23 -12.40 23.45 11.63
CA LEU A 23 -12.18 22.84 10.33
C LEU A 23 -13.20 21.74 10.05
N LEU A 24 -13.37 20.83 11.00
CA LEU A 24 -14.22 19.65 10.95
C LEU A 24 -15.72 19.99 10.88
N GLN A 25 -16.11 21.23 11.17
CA GLN A 25 -17.47 21.74 11.00
C GLN A 25 -17.78 22.24 9.58
N LYS A 26 -16.77 22.41 8.71
CA LYS A 26 -17.03 22.87 7.34
C LYS A 26 -17.52 21.72 6.48
N GLU A 27 -18.49 22.00 5.63
CA GLU A 27 -19.12 21.03 4.71
C GLU A 27 -18.10 20.29 3.83
N GLN A 28 -17.04 20.97 3.39
CA GLN A 28 -15.97 20.37 2.58
C GLN A 28 -15.20 19.24 3.29
N TYR A 29 -15.28 19.14 4.63
CA TYR A 29 -14.67 18.08 5.43
C TYR A 29 -15.71 17.10 6.01
N SER A 30 -16.96 17.17 5.53
CA SER A 30 -17.99 16.19 5.90
C SER A 30 -17.65 14.84 5.29
N LEU A 31 -17.80 13.77 6.09
CA LEU A 31 -17.67 12.40 5.59
C LEU A 31 -18.78 12.02 4.61
N ASN A 32 -19.85 12.82 4.45
CA ASN A 32 -20.88 12.59 3.46
C ASN A 32 -20.39 12.72 2.01
N ASN A 33 -19.28 13.42 1.79
CA ASN A 33 -18.72 13.69 0.47
C ASN A 33 -17.70 12.65 0.01
N ILE A 34 -17.39 11.65 0.83
CA ILE A 34 -16.45 10.58 0.46
C ILE A 34 -17.13 9.56 -0.46
N THR A 35 -16.35 8.91 -1.32
CA THR A 35 -16.79 7.74 -2.06
C THR A 35 -17.26 6.65 -1.10
N LYS A 36 -18.49 6.18 -1.25
CA LYS A 36 -19.07 5.16 -0.36
C LYS A 36 -18.67 3.77 -0.82
N LEU A 37 -18.49 2.86 0.14
CA LEU A 37 -18.27 1.45 -0.17
C LEU A 37 -19.45 0.91 -0.99
N SER A 38 -20.70 1.27 -0.69
CA SER A 38 -21.88 0.82 -1.46
C SER A 38 -21.74 0.98 -2.98
N ASP A 39 -21.04 2.01 -3.42
CA ASP A 39 -20.90 2.38 -4.83
C ASP A 39 -19.77 1.57 -5.52
N GLN A 40 -18.93 0.90 -4.72
CA GLN A 40 -17.77 0.13 -5.17
C GLN A 40 -17.99 -1.40 -5.13
N ARG A 41 -19.22 -1.86 -4.91
CA ARG A 41 -19.54 -3.29 -4.70
C ARG A 41 -19.02 -4.21 -5.82
N THR A 42 -19.10 -3.76 -7.07
CA THR A 42 -18.66 -4.53 -8.25
C THR A 42 -17.17 -4.85 -8.24
N ALA A 43 -16.33 -3.98 -7.67
CA ALA A 43 -14.88 -4.21 -7.58
C ALA A 43 -14.53 -5.32 -6.58
N TYR A 44 -15.36 -5.50 -5.54
CA TYR A 44 -15.13 -6.49 -4.49
C TYR A 44 -15.86 -7.82 -4.72
N SER A 45 -17.00 -7.80 -5.41
CA SER A 45 -17.77 -9.01 -5.74
C SER A 45 -17.09 -9.92 -6.76
N GLN A 46 -16.07 -9.44 -7.47
CA GLN A 46 -15.30 -10.24 -8.43
C GLN A 46 -14.27 -11.16 -7.76
N ILE A 47 -14.06 -11.04 -6.44
CA ILE A 47 -12.96 -11.71 -5.72
C ILE A 47 -13.43 -13.01 -5.02
N ASP A 48 -14.57 -13.01 -4.31
CA ASP A 48 -15.16 -14.21 -3.69
C ASP A 48 -16.57 -13.94 -3.12
N ASP A 49 -17.45 -14.94 -3.09
CA ASP A 49 -18.76 -14.91 -2.41
C ASP A 49 -18.60 -14.77 -0.89
N SER A 50 -17.49 -15.30 -0.32
CA SER A 50 -17.18 -15.22 1.11
C SER A 50 -16.95 -13.77 1.60
N ILE A 51 -16.53 -12.87 0.69
CA ILE A 51 -16.30 -11.45 0.97
C ILE A 51 -17.63 -10.69 1.18
N SER A 52 -18.76 -11.21 0.70
CA SER A 52 -20.04 -10.49 0.76
C SER A 52 -20.49 -10.16 2.19
N SER A 53 -20.24 -11.06 3.14
CA SER A 53 -20.59 -10.84 4.55
C SER A 53 -19.71 -9.76 5.18
N ILE A 54 -18.39 -9.88 5.02
CA ILE A 54 -17.39 -8.89 5.47
C ILE A 54 -17.68 -7.52 4.87
N TRP A 55 -18.01 -7.48 3.59
CA TRP A 55 -18.39 -6.26 2.88
C TRP A 55 -19.64 -5.62 3.48
N SER A 56 -20.69 -6.40 3.73
CA SER A 56 -21.92 -5.88 4.34
C SER A 56 -21.66 -5.30 5.73
N THR A 57 -20.79 -5.93 6.52
CA THR A 57 -20.35 -5.43 7.82
C THR A 57 -19.54 -4.13 7.67
N ALA A 58 -18.62 -4.05 6.70
CA ALA A 58 -17.87 -2.83 6.41
C ALA A 58 -18.79 -1.65 6.03
N VAL A 59 -19.78 -1.89 5.15
CA VAL A 59 -20.78 -0.88 4.75
C VAL A 59 -21.60 -0.40 5.95
N SER A 60 -21.98 -1.31 6.85
CA SER A 60 -22.69 -0.97 8.09
C SER A 60 -21.83 -0.08 9.00
N HIS A 61 -20.56 -0.42 9.19
CA HIS A 61 -19.62 0.41 9.97
C HIS A 61 -19.37 1.78 9.31
N GLU A 62 -19.17 1.84 7.99
CA GLU A 62 -19.05 3.10 7.25
C GLU A 62 -20.28 3.99 7.47
N THR A 63 -21.49 3.42 7.31
CA THR A 63 -22.74 4.15 7.51
C THR A 63 -22.88 4.68 8.94
N SER A 64 -22.55 3.86 9.94
CA SER A 64 -22.57 4.24 11.34
C SER A 64 -21.59 5.38 11.63
N LEU A 65 -20.36 5.30 11.11
CA LEU A 65 -19.33 6.33 11.28
C LEU A 65 -19.70 7.65 10.60
N ILE A 66 -20.29 7.60 9.41
CA ILE A 66 -20.80 8.79 8.71
C ILE A 66 -21.94 9.43 9.51
N HIS A 67 -22.86 8.63 10.06
CA HIS A 67 -23.94 9.12 10.91
C HIS A 67 -23.40 9.79 12.19
N SER A 68 -22.44 9.16 12.86
CA SER A 68 -21.78 9.74 14.04
C SER A 68 -21.06 11.04 13.69
N ASN A 69 -20.37 11.12 12.55
CA ASN A 69 -19.79 12.36 12.06
C ASN A 69 -20.83 13.48 11.86
N ALA A 70 -21.96 13.17 11.23
CA ALA A 70 -23.03 14.13 11.01
C ALA A 70 -23.63 14.64 12.34
N PHE A 71 -23.81 13.75 13.32
CA PHE A 71 -24.27 14.11 14.66
C PHE A 71 -23.27 15.05 15.38
N LEU A 72 -21.98 14.69 15.38
CA LEU A 72 -20.92 15.48 16.03
C LEU A 72 -20.72 16.85 15.38
N THR A 73 -20.85 16.92 14.05
CA THR A 73 -20.70 18.16 13.29
C THR A 73 -21.78 19.19 13.64
N ASN A 74 -23.01 18.72 13.89
CA ASN A 74 -24.16 19.56 14.23
C ASN A 74 -24.34 19.77 15.74
N MET A 75 -23.38 19.34 16.56
CA MET A 75 -23.47 19.44 18.01
C MET A 75 -23.33 20.89 18.47
N ASP A 76 -24.30 21.34 19.28
CA ASP A 76 -24.28 22.67 19.89
C ASP A 76 -23.05 22.84 20.80
N LYS A 77 -22.47 24.04 20.81
CA LYS A 77 -21.40 24.42 21.74
C LYS A 77 -21.85 24.34 23.20
N ASP A 78 -23.16 24.51 23.45
CA ASP A 78 -23.77 24.47 24.77
C ASP A 78 -24.38 23.09 25.13
N ALA A 79 -23.96 22.03 24.43
CA ALA A 79 -24.40 20.66 24.72
C ALA A 79 -24.15 20.29 26.19
N SER A 80 -25.15 19.65 26.81
CA SER A 80 -25.10 19.33 28.24
C SER A 80 -23.93 18.42 28.58
N ARG A 81 -23.39 18.55 29.80
CA ARG A 81 -22.30 17.72 30.32
C ARG A 81 -22.54 16.23 30.14
N ASN A 82 -23.76 15.75 30.42
CA ASN A 82 -24.11 14.32 30.28
C ASN A 82 -23.98 13.83 28.83
N VAL A 83 -24.35 14.66 27.85
CA VAL A 83 -24.20 14.34 26.42
C VAL A 83 -22.71 14.28 26.05
N ILE A 84 -21.92 15.26 26.49
CA ILE A 84 -20.48 15.31 26.23
C ILE A 84 -19.73 14.14 26.87
N ASP A 85 -20.08 13.78 28.11
CA ASP A 85 -19.43 12.70 28.86
C ASP A 85 -19.73 11.32 28.23
N GLY A 86 -20.89 11.15 27.60
CA GLY A 86 -21.29 9.91 26.90
C GLY A 86 -20.92 9.82 25.40
N LEU A 87 -20.20 10.79 24.82
CA LEU A 87 -19.91 10.78 23.37
C LEU A 87 -19.15 9.55 22.89
N GLN A 88 -18.25 8.99 23.70
CA GLN A 88 -17.53 7.78 23.29
C GLN A 88 -18.49 6.58 23.12
N ASP A 89 -19.63 6.57 23.82
CA ASP A 89 -20.61 5.47 23.76
C ASP A 89 -21.42 5.51 22.45
N THR A 90 -21.39 6.64 21.73
CA THR A 90 -21.96 6.77 20.38
C THR A 90 -21.10 6.13 19.30
N ILE A 91 -19.86 5.77 19.64
CA ILE A 91 -18.96 5.02 18.78
C ILE A 91 -19.02 3.56 19.25
N SER A 92 -19.39 2.66 18.35
CA SER A 92 -19.32 1.21 18.61
C SER A 92 -17.86 0.71 18.60
N GLU A 93 -17.01 1.29 19.46
CA GLU A 93 -15.56 1.08 19.51
C GLU A 93 -15.21 -0.41 19.51
N ASN A 94 -15.81 -1.18 20.42
CA ASN A 94 -15.54 -2.61 20.55
C ASN A 94 -15.87 -3.39 19.28
N ASP A 95 -16.99 -3.06 18.61
CA ASP A 95 -17.41 -3.76 17.39
C ASP A 95 -16.48 -3.39 16.22
N ILE A 96 -16.11 -2.11 16.09
CA ILE A 96 -15.18 -1.64 15.05
C ILE A 96 -13.79 -2.26 15.27
N VAL A 97 -13.26 -2.22 16.48
CA VAL A 97 -11.96 -2.82 16.81
C VAL A 97 -11.95 -4.32 16.55
N LYS A 98 -13.02 -5.04 16.92
CA LYS A 98 -13.18 -6.47 16.63
C LYS A 98 -13.22 -6.75 15.13
N PHE A 99 -13.95 -5.93 14.37
CA PHE A 99 -14.02 -6.05 12.92
C PHE A 99 -12.66 -5.82 12.25
N LEU A 100 -11.97 -4.72 12.60
CA LEU A 100 -10.63 -4.41 12.11
C LEU A 100 -9.63 -5.51 12.46
N SER A 101 -9.69 -6.06 13.68
CA SER A 101 -8.83 -7.19 14.10
C SER A 101 -9.10 -8.45 13.27
N THR A 102 -10.36 -8.68 12.89
CA THR A 102 -10.75 -9.80 12.03
C THR A 102 -10.15 -9.64 10.63
N LEU A 103 -10.29 -8.45 10.03
CA LEU A 103 -9.70 -8.13 8.73
C LEU A 103 -8.17 -8.29 8.75
N GLN A 104 -7.51 -7.78 9.79
CA GLN A 104 -6.06 -7.87 9.95
C GLN A 104 -5.58 -9.31 10.05
N SER A 105 -6.25 -10.13 10.88
CA SER A 105 -5.92 -11.55 11.04
C SER A 105 -6.07 -12.30 9.72
N GLN A 106 -7.19 -12.11 9.02
CA GLN A 106 -7.45 -12.78 7.75
C GLN A 106 -6.48 -12.35 6.65
N ALA A 107 -6.19 -11.05 6.52
CA ALA A 107 -5.21 -10.56 5.55
C ALA A 107 -3.82 -11.15 5.83
N THR A 108 -3.41 -11.18 7.10
CA THR A 108 -2.14 -11.78 7.52
C THR A 108 -2.04 -13.26 7.17
N GLU A 109 -3.12 -14.02 7.39
CA GLU A 109 -3.16 -15.44 7.00
C GLU A 109 -3.06 -15.62 5.49
N LEU A 110 -3.78 -14.81 4.73
CA LEU A 110 -3.80 -14.86 3.26
C LEU A 110 -2.44 -14.49 2.64
N ILE A 111 -1.77 -13.47 3.16
CA ILE A 111 -0.42 -13.06 2.71
C ILE A 111 0.56 -14.23 2.83
N ARG A 112 0.49 -15.00 3.93
CA ARG A 112 1.40 -16.14 4.18
C ARG A 112 1.22 -17.29 3.20
N LYS A 113 0.04 -17.45 2.60
CA LYS A 113 -0.23 -18.54 1.64
C LYS A 113 0.60 -18.42 0.35
N SER A 114 1.15 -17.23 0.04
CA SER A 114 2.03 -17.00 -1.12
C SER A 114 1.40 -17.40 -2.47
N GLU A 115 0.07 -17.38 -2.55
CA GLU A 115 -0.70 -17.66 -3.76
C GLU A 115 -1.32 -16.37 -4.29
N VAL A 116 -1.35 -16.20 -5.62
CA VAL A 116 -1.87 -14.99 -6.28
C VAL A 116 -3.30 -14.67 -5.85
N GLU A 117 -4.16 -15.68 -5.77
CA GLU A 117 -5.57 -15.48 -5.42
C GLU A 117 -5.75 -15.10 -3.95
N SER A 118 -5.00 -15.75 -3.05
CA SER A 118 -4.94 -15.38 -1.64
C SER A 118 -4.41 -13.95 -1.47
N ALA A 119 -3.39 -13.58 -2.25
CA ALA A 119 -2.79 -12.25 -2.23
C ALA A 119 -3.76 -11.15 -2.71
N LYS A 120 -4.54 -11.39 -3.77
CA LYS A 120 -5.60 -10.47 -4.24
C LYS A 120 -6.66 -10.24 -3.16
N ARG A 121 -7.08 -11.31 -2.47
CA ARG A 121 -8.02 -11.21 -1.33
C ARG A 121 -7.43 -10.40 -0.17
N ALA A 122 -6.16 -10.61 0.15
CA ALA A 122 -5.47 -9.83 1.16
C ALA A 122 -5.46 -8.32 0.83
N CYS A 123 -5.24 -7.96 -0.45
CA CYS A 123 -5.31 -6.56 -0.90
C CYS A 123 -6.68 -5.95 -0.59
N ALA A 124 -7.76 -6.66 -0.94
CA ALA A 124 -9.12 -6.21 -0.68
C ALA A 124 -9.39 -5.97 0.82
N TYR A 125 -8.93 -6.88 1.69
CA TYR A 125 -9.06 -6.74 3.13
C TYR A 125 -8.26 -5.58 3.70
N ILE A 126 -7.04 -5.35 3.20
CA ILE A 126 -6.23 -4.20 3.61
C ILE A 126 -6.91 -2.89 3.20
N ASN A 127 -7.42 -2.80 1.96
CA ASN A 127 -8.09 -1.59 1.51
C ASN A 127 -9.37 -1.29 2.31
N LEU A 128 -10.16 -2.33 2.62
CA LEU A 128 -11.32 -2.22 3.51
C LEU A 128 -10.95 -1.81 4.92
N TYR A 129 -9.91 -2.43 5.48
CA TYR A 129 -9.38 -2.07 6.79
C TYR A 129 -9.05 -0.58 6.83
N MET A 130 -8.29 -0.07 5.85
CA MET A 130 -7.86 1.32 5.84
C MET A 130 -9.04 2.29 5.70
N LYS A 131 -10.04 1.97 4.88
CA LYS A 131 -11.27 2.77 4.80
C LYS A 131 -11.90 2.97 6.18
N ILE A 132 -12.19 1.86 6.87
CA ILE A 132 -12.86 1.90 8.18
C ILE A 132 -11.95 2.53 9.23
N ALA A 133 -10.65 2.23 9.24
CA ALA A 133 -9.70 2.79 10.19
C ALA A 133 -9.55 4.32 10.05
N ILE A 134 -9.52 4.86 8.81
CA ILE A 134 -9.47 6.30 8.56
C ILE A 134 -10.73 6.98 9.12
N LEU A 135 -11.91 6.48 8.77
CA LEU A 135 -13.18 7.04 9.24
C LEU A 135 -13.31 6.98 10.76
N HIS A 136 -12.91 5.85 11.34
CA HIS A 136 -12.92 5.65 12.78
C HIS A 136 -12.00 6.65 13.49
N SER A 137 -10.75 6.79 13.01
CA SER A 137 -9.80 7.75 13.55
C SER A 137 -10.34 9.18 13.47
N PHE A 138 -10.97 9.54 12.36
CA PHE A 138 -11.57 10.86 12.17
C PHE A 138 -12.67 11.17 13.20
N VAL A 139 -13.59 10.22 13.42
CA VAL A 139 -14.67 10.36 14.41
C VAL A 139 -14.11 10.43 15.84
N LEU A 140 -13.11 9.60 16.18
CA LEU A 140 -12.44 9.67 17.48
C LEU A 140 -11.77 11.03 17.72
N TRP A 141 -11.10 11.59 16.71
CA TRP A 141 -10.51 12.93 16.78
C TRP A 141 -11.58 14.02 16.97
N GLN A 142 -12.73 13.91 16.33
CA GLN A 142 -13.86 14.82 16.55
C GLN A 142 -14.35 14.76 18.01
N VAL A 143 -14.58 13.57 18.55
CA VAL A 143 -14.99 13.38 19.94
C VAL A 143 -13.95 13.95 20.90
N PHE A 144 -12.66 13.67 20.67
CA PHE A 144 -11.57 14.18 21.48
C PHE A 144 -11.55 15.72 21.50
N CYS A 145 -11.67 16.35 20.33
CA CYS A 145 -11.67 17.81 20.22
C CYS A 145 -12.85 18.46 20.95
N ILE A 146 -14.05 17.88 20.82
CA ILE A 146 -15.25 18.35 21.50
C ILE A 146 -15.08 18.25 23.03
N LYS A 147 -14.69 17.08 23.54
CA LYS A 147 -14.47 16.86 24.98
C LYS A 147 -13.40 17.79 25.55
N LEU A 148 -12.27 17.95 24.83
CA LEU A 148 -11.18 18.82 25.28
C LEU A 148 -11.59 20.29 25.38
N ARG A 149 -12.43 20.77 24.45
CA ARG A 149 -12.97 22.14 24.44
C ARG A 149 -13.89 22.39 25.63
N CYS A 150 -14.79 21.45 25.92
CA CYS A 150 -15.80 21.58 26.97
C CYS A 150 -15.22 21.40 28.38
N ALA A 151 -14.08 20.68 28.52
CA ALA A 151 -13.29 20.55 29.74
C ALA A 151 -14.04 19.97 30.98
N TYR A 152 -15.13 19.22 30.77
CA TYR A 152 -15.95 18.66 31.86
C TYR A 152 -15.32 17.45 32.56
N ASP A 153 -14.81 16.48 31.80
CA ASP A 153 -14.21 15.26 32.35
C ASP A 153 -12.88 14.91 31.65
N GLN A 154 -11.79 14.95 32.42
CA GLN A 154 -10.46 14.60 31.94
C GLN A 154 -10.27 13.08 31.77
N SER A 155 -11.02 12.25 32.50
CA SER A 155 -10.88 10.80 32.45
C SER A 155 -11.37 10.25 31.11
N SER A 156 -12.62 10.56 30.73
CA SER A 156 -13.16 10.15 29.42
C SER A 156 -12.40 10.77 28.25
N THR A 157 -11.90 12.00 28.37
CA THR A 157 -11.04 12.61 27.34
C THR A 157 -9.74 11.82 27.15
N LYS A 158 -9.11 11.37 28.24
CA LYS A 158 -7.91 10.50 28.17
C LYS A 158 -8.22 9.12 27.59
N ALA A 159 -9.40 8.56 27.88
CA ALA A 159 -9.82 7.29 27.32
C ALA A 159 -9.92 7.37 25.78
N VAL A 160 -10.53 8.42 25.24
CA VAL A 160 -10.61 8.64 23.77
C VAL A 160 -9.22 8.82 23.16
N LEU A 161 -8.31 9.53 23.83
CA LEU A 161 -6.92 9.65 23.36
C LEU A 161 -6.23 8.28 23.27
N SER A 162 -6.42 7.42 24.26
CA SER A 162 -5.91 6.05 24.28
C SER A 162 -6.46 5.21 23.12
N MET A 163 -7.75 5.41 22.75
CA MET A 163 -8.36 4.76 21.58
C MET A 163 -7.70 5.24 20.28
N ILE A 164 -7.46 6.54 20.13
CA ILE A 164 -6.75 7.12 18.97
C ILE A 164 -5.34 6.53 18.83
N GLU A 165 -4.59 6.48 19.94
CA GLU A 165 -3.23 5.93 19.95
C GLU A 165 -3.22 4.45 19.59
N SER A 166 -4.14 3.66 20.17
CA SER A 166 -4.28 2.23 19.87
C SER A 166 -4.65 1.99 18.42
N SER A 167 -5.64 2.74 17.90
CA SER A 167 -6.06 2.66 16.49
C SER A 167 -4.92 3.01 15.53
N LYS A 168 -4.11 4.03 15.86
CA LYS A 168 -2.91 4.38 15.07
C LYS A 168 -1.92 3.22 15.04
N ILE A 169 -1.59 2.62 16.19
CA ILE A 169 -0.64 1.52 16.28
C ILE A 169 -1.13 0.33 15.44
N SER A 170 -2.36 -0.11 15.62
CA SER A 170 -2.92 -1.24 14.86
C SER A 170 -2.95 -0.98 13.36
N SER A 171 -3.26 0.26 12.93
CA SER A 171 -3.29 0.62 11.51
C SER A 171 -1.89 0.65 10.90
N LEU A 172 -0.89 1.12 11.64
CA LEU A 172 0.52 1.07 11.23
C LEU A 172 1.02 -0.37 11.11
N ASP A 173 0.65 -1.24 12.05
CA ASP A 173 0.98 -2.66 11.99
C ASP A 173 0.37 -3.33 10.75
N MET A 174 -0.84 -2.93 10.36
CA MET A 174 -1.51 -3.48 9.18
C MET A 174 -0.82 -3.10 7.86
N VAL A 175 -0.28 -1.89 7.73
CA VAL A 175 0.52 -1.49 6.54
C VAL A 175 2.00 -1.86 6.63
N LYS A 176 2.43 -2.57 7.69
CA LYS A 176 3.83 -2.92 7.90
C LYS A 176 4.41 -3.72 6.74
N TYR A 177 3.62 -4.61 6.13
CA TYR A 177 4.02 -5.37 4.94
C TYR A 177 4.43 -4.50 3.75
N LEU A 178 3.85 -3.30 3.62
CA LEU A 178 4.13 -2.37 2.53
C LEU A 178 5.32 -1.45 2.84
N THR A 179 5.46 -1.07 4.11
CA THR A 179 6.52 -0.16 4.56
C THR A 179 7.83 -0.88 4.89
N HIS A 180 7.76 -2.18 5.19
CA HIS A 180 8.90 -3.07 5.45
C HIS A 180 8.72 -4.36 4.63
N PRO A 181 8.92 -4.28 3.31
CA PRO A 181 8.75 -5.42 2.43
C PRO A 181 9.66 -6.59 2.82
N ASP A 182 9.16 -7.81 2.68
CA ASP A 182 9.91 -9.04 2.92
C ASP A 182 9.67 -9.97 1.73
N ILE A 183 10.73 -10.62 1.25
CA ILE A 183 10.70 -11.62 0.17
C ILE A 183 9.69 -12.76 0.42
N ASN A 184 9.42 -13.10 1.69
CA ASN A 184 8.40 -14.09 2.04
C ASN A 184 6.98 -13.64 1.69
N ASN A 185 6.76 -12.32 1.53
CA ASN A 185 5.50 -11.72 1.13
C ASN A 185 5.51 -11.27 -0.35
N ALA A 186 6.50 -11.70 -1.14
CA ALA A 186 6.71 -11.20 -2.51
C ALA A 186 5.49 -11.40 -3.42
N ALA A 187 4.74 -12.49 -3.28
CA ALA A 187 3.52 -12.74 -4.04
C ALA A 187 2.39 -11.76 -3.69
N PHE A 188 2.32 -11.30 -2.44
CA PHE A 188 1.41 -10.23 -2.04
C PHE A 188 1.88 -8.87 -2.59
N LEU A 189 3.16 -8.58 -2.43
CA LEU A 189 3.75 -7.33 -2.88
C LEU A 189 3.70 -7.17 -4.40
N SER A 190 3.73 -8.27 -5.17
CA SER A 190 3.61 -8.22 -6.63
C SER A 190 2.21 -7.83 -7.10
N VAL A 191 1.16 -8.33 -6.44
CA VAL A 191 -0.24 -7.99 -6.77
C VAL A 191 -0.73 -6.67 -6.15
N PHE A 192 -0.09 -6.20 -5.08
CA PHE A 192 -0.57 -5.02 -4.36
C PHE A 192 -0.18 -3.72 -5.06
N HIS A 193 -1.10 -3.05 -5.73
CA HIS A 193 -0.85 -1.79 -6.44
C HIS A 193 -1.42 -0.60 -5.66
N LEU A 194 -0.59 0.38 -5.30
CA LEU A 194 -1.05 1.59 -4.61
C LEU A 194 -2.06 2.37 -5.47
N SER A 195 -1.87 2.39 -6.79
CA SER A 195 -2.80 3.05 -7.73
C SER A 195 -4.22 2.48 -7.69
N GLN A 196 -4.38 1.24 -7.21
CA GLN A 196 -5.67 0.54 -7.12
C GLN A 196 -6.22 0.47 -5.70
N ASN A 197 -5.46 0.94 -4.70
CA ASN A 197 -5.80 0.86 -3.28
C ASN A 197 -5.82 2.26 -2.65
N GLU A 198 -6.77 3.09 -3.07
CA GLU A 198 -6.88 4.51 -2.69
C GLU A 198 -6.85 4.72 -1.18
N ASN A 199 -7.54 3.89 -0.38
CA ASN A 199 -7.61 4.07 1.07
C ASN A 199 -6.27 3.82 1.75
N VAL A 200 -5.44 2.96 1.16
CA VAL A 200 -4.07 2.73 1.64
C VAL A 200 -3.20 3.93 1.32
N LEU A 201 -3.29 4.47 0.11
CA LEU A 201 -2.58 5.68 -0.29
C LEU A 201 -2.95 6.87 0.62
N ASP A 202 -4.24 7.08 0.86
CA ASP A 202 -4.75 8.11 1.76
C ASP A 202 -4.21 7.93 3.18
N PHE A 203 -4.21 6.70 3.70
CA PHE A 203 -3.65 6.41 5.02
C PHE A 203 -2.16 6.79 5.10
N LEU A 204 -1.36 6.38 4.12
CA LEU A 204 0.07 6.70 4.08
C LEU A 204 0.29 8.22 4.08
N GLN A 205 -0.47 8.96 3.28
CA GLN A 205 -0.42 10.42 3.24
C GLN A 205 -0.80 11.07 4.58
N ILE A 206 -1.89 10.60 5.23
CA ILE A 206 -2.32 11.08 6.55
C ILE A 206 -1.20 10.90 7.59
N GLN A 207 -0.52 9.75 7.54
CA GLN A 207 0.60 9.44 8.44
C GLN A 207 1.90 10.14 8.06
N GLY A 208 2.00 10.75 6.87
CA GLY A 208 3.23 11.33 6.35
C GLY A 208 4.28 10.27 6.02
N ILE A 209 3.83 9.09 5.59
CA ILE A 209 4.69 8.00 5.13
C ILE A 209 4.78 8.12 3.61
N GLU A 210 5.98 8.38 3.10
CA GLU A 210 6.25 8.44 1.68
C GLU A 210 6.58 7.02 1.17
N PRO A 211 5.77 6.43 0.27
CA PRO A 211 6.13 5.16 -0.36
C PRO A 211 7.34 5.36 -1.27
N LEU A 212 8.20 4.35 -1.38
CA LEU A 212 9.27 4.36 -2.38
C LEU A 212 8.64 4.32 -3.78
N VAL A 213 8.82 5.40 -4.53
CA VAL A 213 8.37 5.53 -5.92
C VAL A 213 9.55 5.94 -6.78
N PHE A 214 9.71 5.31 -7.94
CA PHE A 214 10.72 5.69 -8.91
C PHE A 214 10.48 7.13 -9.40
N ASP A 215 11.53 7.95 -9.33
CA ASP A 215 11.49 9.34 -9.77
C ASP A 215 11.99 9.49 -11.23
N GLU A 216 12.00 10.73 -11.72
CA GLU A 216 12.50 11.05 -13.07
C GLU A 216 14.00 10.74 -13.26
N ARG A 217 14.78 10.59 -12.16
CA ARG A 217 16.20 10.19 -12.26
C ARG A 217 16.31 8.69 -12.48
N PHE A 218 15.36 7.90 -11.96
CA PHE A 218 15.27 6.48 -12.28
C PHE A 218 14.82 6.27 -13.73
N TYR A 219 13.78 6.98 -14.17
CA TYR A 219 13.30 6.88 -15.55
C TYR A 219 14.26 7.57 -16.55
N GLY A 220 14.31 7.06 -17.79
CA GLY A 220 15.06 7.72 -18.88
C GLY A 220 16.59 7.68 -18.80
N HIS A 221 17.16 7.19 -17.69
CA HIS A 221 18.60 6.99 -17.52
C HIS A 221 18.99 5.55 -17.86
N LYS A 222 20.28 5.35 -18.16
CA LYS A 222 20.85 4.02 -18.37
C LYS A 222 21.16 3.38 -17.02
N HIS A 223 20.70 2.15 -16.86
CA HIS A 223 20.97 1.33 -15.69
C HIS A 223 21.40 -0.06 -16.14
N TYR A 224 22.12 -0.77 -15.29
CA TYR A 224 22.25 -2.22 -15.43
C TYR A 224 21.56 -2.95 -14.27
N ILE A 225 21.02 -4.13 -14.59
CA ILE A 225 20.34 -5.00 -13.63
C ILE A 225 21.32 -6.09 -13.24
N GLU A 226 21.85 -6.03 -12.02
CA GLU A 226 22.88 -6.95 -11.54
C GLU A 226 22.34 -7.82 -10.40
N ARG A 227 22.61 -9.13 -10.48
CA ARG A 227 22.29 -10.06 -9.40
C ARG A 227 23.22 -9.80 -8.22
N ILE A 228 22.63 -9.69 -7.03
CA ILE A 228 23.39 -9.41 -5.80
C ILE A 228 24.27 -10.60 -5.40
N SER A 229 23.76 -11.82 -5.56
CA SER A 229 24.49 -13.01 -5.14
C SER A 229 25.67 -13.33 -6.07
N PRO A 230 26.87 -13.61 -5.53
CA PRO A 230 28.03 -13.98 -6.32
C PRO A 230 27.84 -15.25 -7.16
N PRO A 231 28.46 -15.34 -8.36
CA PRO A 231 29.12 -14.23 -9.07
C PRO A 231 28.11 -13.13 -9.44
N CYS A 232 28.52 -11.86 -9.40
CA CYS A 232 27.67 -10.73 -9.78
C CYS A 232 27.41 -10.80 -11.29
N ILE A 233 26.27 -11.34 -11.66
CA ILE A 233 25.87 -11.54 -13.06
C ILE A 233 24.92 -10.41 -13.44
N ARG A 234 25.22 -9.73 -14.55
CA ARG A 234 24.36 -8.73 -15.16
C ARG A 234 23.42 -9.36 -16.16
N LEU A 235 22.21 -8.83 -16.20
CA LEU A 235 21.28 -9.11 -17.28
C LEU A 235 21.83 -8.48 -18.57
N GLN A 236 21.82 -9.25 -19.65
CA GLN A 236 22.25 -8.81 -20.97
C GLN A 236 21.18 -9.21 -21.98
N MET A 237 20.81 -8.27 -22.83
CA MET A 237 20.06 -8.54 -24.03
C MET A 237 21.05 -8.75 -25.19
N THR A 238 20.69 -9.54 -26.20
CA THR A 238 21.45 -9.59 -27.47
C THR A 238 20.53 -9.65 -28.67
N SER A 239 20.83 -8.84 -29.69
CA SER A 239 20.01 -8.70 -30.90
C SER A 239 19.88 -9.98 -31.74
N PHE A 240 20.91 -10.82 -31.80
CA PHE A 240 20.93 -11.96 -32.73
C PHE A 240 20.18 -13.20 -32.22
N SER A 241 20.09 -13.39 -30.91
CA SER A 241 19.42 -14.55 -30.31
C SER A 241 17.98 -14.27 -29.89
N PHE A 242 17.56 -13.00 -29.86
CA PHE A 242 16.30 -12.57 -29.24
C PHE A 242 16.16 -13.06 -27.78
N ASP A 243 17.29 -13.32 -27.13
CA ASP A 243 17.34 -13.84 -25.76
C ASP A 243 17.82 -12.77 -24.79
N VAL A 244 17.42 -12.97 -23.54
CA VAL A 244 17.99 -12.27 -22.39
C VAL A 244 18.74 -13.29 -21.55
N PHE A 245 20.01 -13.04 -21.25
CA PHE A 245 20.87 -13.95 -20.51
C PHE A 245 21.76 -13.22 -19.50
N GLY A 246 22.55 -14.00 -18.76
CA GLY A 246 23.49 -13.50 -17.77
C GLY A 246 24.92 -13.45 -18.25
N THR A 247 25.59 -12.33 -18.00
CA THR A 247 27.02 -12.14 -18.26
C THR A 247 27.74 -11.61 -17.02
N ILE A 248 29.05 -11.84 -16.93
CA ILE A 248 29.93 -11.17 -15.96
C ILE A 248 30.71 -10.01 -16.61
N GLU A 249 30.62 -9.88 -17.94
CA GLU A 249 31.30 -8.84 -18.70
C GLU A 249 30.48 -7.55 -18.69
N ASN A 250 31.17 -6.42 -18.80
CA ASN A 250 30.50 -5.14 -19.00
C ASN A 250 30.37 -4.87 -20.50
N THR A 251 29.17 -5.08 -21.05
CA THR A 251 28.89 -4.87 -22.48
C THR A 251 27.74 -3.88 -22.64
N GLU A 252 27.66 -3.22 -23.81
CA GLU A 252 26.55 -2.30 -24.11
C GLU A 252 25.17 -3.00 -24.08
N GLY A 253 25.12 -4.33 -24.22
CA GLY A 253 23.90 -5.11 -24.08
C GLY A 253 23.36 -5.22 -22.65
N CYS A 254 24.13 -4.77 -21.66
CA CYS A 254 23.74 -4.72 -20.25
C CYS A 254 23.02 -3.40 -19.88
N ASP A 255 23.05 -2.40 -20.75
CA ASP A 255 22.43 -1.10 -20.50
C ASP A 255 20.93 -1.14 -20.82
N PHE A 256 20.10 -0.81 -19.84
CA PHE A 256 18.65 -0.69 -19.94
C PHE A 256 18.17 0.71 -19.59
N ILE A 257 17.05 1.10 -20.20
CA ILE A 257 16.30 2.31 -19.85
C ILE A 257 14.92 1.84 -19.38
N PHE A 258 14.50 2.31 -18.21
CA PHE A 258 13.16 2.06 -17.70
C PHE A 258 12.18 3.09 -18.24
N GLU A 259 11.09 2.62 -18.84
CA GLU A 259 10.00 3.46 -19.32
C GLU A 259 8.78 3.30 -18.40
N SER A 260 8.22 4.41 -17.94
CA SER A 260 7.02 4.39 -17.10
C SER A 260 5.81 3.81 -17.85
N VAL A 261 4.91 3.19 -17.10
CA VAL A 261 3.60 2.75 -17.60
C VAL A 261 2.54 3.77 -17.18
N ASP A 262 1.71 4.19 -18.13
CA ASP A 262 0.63 5.15 -17.87
C ASP A 262 -0.34 4.61 -16.80
N GLY A 263 -0.70 5.49 -15.85
CA GLY A 263 -1.57 5.12 -14.73
C GLY A 263 -0.90 4.33 -13.60
N ARG A 264 0.37 3.92 -13.73
CA ARG A 264 1.10 3.11 -12.73
C ARG A 264 2.14 3.88 -11.92
N LYS A 265 1.97 5.20 -11.81
CA LYS A 265 2.95 6.12 -11.20
C LYS A 265 3.37 5.73 -9.78
N TRP A 266 2.48 5.11 -9.01
CA TRP A 266 2.71 4.73 -7.60
C TRP A 266 3.13 3.26 -7.42
N ASP A 267 3.24 2.48 -8.51
CA ASP A 267 3.33 1.02 -8.41
C ASP A 267 4.74 0.47 -8.71
N ASN A 268 5.70 1.34 -9.07
CA ASN A 268 7.02 0.95 -9.57
C ASN A 268 6.95 -0.07 -10.70
N VAL A 269 6.04 0.17 -11.64
CA VAL A 269 5.85 -0.64 -12.84
C VAL A 269 6.45 0.08 -14.04
N CYS A 270 7.31 -0.61 -14.78
CA CYS A 270 7.95 -0.06 -15.96
C CYS A 270 8.18 -1.14 -17.03
N TYR A 271 8.39 -0.68 -18.26
CA TYR A 271 9.01 -1.50 -19.28
C TYR A 271 10.52 -1.44 -19.13
N ILE A 272 11.18 -2.57 -19.36
CA ILE A 272 12.65 -2.67 -19.38
C ILE A 272 13.08 -2.64 -20.86
N ARG A 273 13.51 -1.48 -21.36
CA ARG A 273 13.96 -1.29 -22.74
C ARG A 273 15.48 -1.37 -22.83
N SER A 274 16.03 -1.93 -23.90
CA SER A 274 17.45 -1.81 -24.20
C SER A 274 17.83 -0.34 -24.45
N ALA A 275 18.96 0.09 -23.88
CA ALA A 275 19.55 1.39 -24.19
C ALA A 275 20.31 1.39 -25.53
N HIS A 276 20.70 0.21 -26.02
CA HIS A 276 21.51 0.04 -27.22
C HIS A 276 20.66 -0.35 -28.45
N TRP A 277 19.73 -1.29 -28.30
CA TRP A 277 18.84 -1.67 -29.40
C TRP A 277 17.52 -0.92 -29.35
N GLU A 278 17.32 -0.07 -30.36
CA GLU A 278 16.14 0.78 -30.47
C GLU A 278 14.85 -0.04 -30.49
N ASN A 279 13.92 0.31 -29.60
CA ASN A 279 12.60 -0.33 -29.46
C ASN A 279 12.67 -1.82 -29.12
N TYR A 280 13.74 -2.31 -28.47
CA TYR A 280 13.76 -3.68 -27.93
C TYR A 280 13.49 -3.71 -26.43
N TYR A 281 12.61 -4.61 -26.00
CA TYR A 281 12.13 -4.72 -24.63
C TYR A 281 12.32 -6.13 -24.08
N VAL A 282 12.52 -6.23 -22.77
CA VAL A 282 12.51 -7.52 -22.06
C VAL A 282 11.06 -7.94 -21.83
N GLN A 283 10.70 -9.12 -22.32
CA GLN A 283 9.39 -9.73 -22.13
C GLN A 283 9.53 -11.11 -21.49
N MET A 284 8.67 -11.45 -20.55
CA MET A 284 8.44 -12.82 -20.11
C MET A 284 7.38 -13.47 -20.99
N ASN A 285 7.76 -14.53 -21.71
CA ASN A 285 6.78 -15.29 -22.49
C ASN A 285 5.94 -16.25 -21.61
N ASP A 286 4.94 -16.87 -22.23
CA ASP A 286 4.03 -17.86 -21.63
C ASP A 286 4.74 -19.05 -20.97
N LYS A 287 5.92 -19.42 -21.47
CA LYS A 287 6.78 -20.48 -20.90
C LYS A 287 7.65 -19.99 -19.74
N GLY A 288 7.54 -18.72 -19.36
CA GLY A 288 8.34 -18.09 -18.31
C GLY A 288 9.78 -17.79 -18.73
N SER A 289 10.13 -17.86 -20.02
CA SER A 289 11.46 -17.46 -20.49
C SER A 289 11.49 -15.96 -20.76
N CYS A 290 12.59 -15.30 -20.41
CA CYS A 290 12.78 -13.88 -20.70
C CYS A 290 13.44 -13.72 -22.08
N VAL A 291 12.78 -13.00 -22.97
CA VAL A 291 13.17 -12.81 -24.37
C VAL A 291 13.21 -11.32 -24.72
N ALA A 292 13.92 -11.00 -25.79
CA ALA A 292 13.99 -9.67 -26.35
C ALA A 292 12.96 -9.54 -27.48
N VAL A 293 12.05 -8.58 -27.36
CA VAL A 293 11.00 -8.33 -28.36
C VAL A 293 11.07 -6.92 -28.89
N LYS A 294 10.74 -6.78 -30.18
CA LYS A 294 10.67 -5.48 -30.84
C LYS A 294 9.31 -4.82 -30.57
N ASN A 295 9.34 -3.52 -30.30
CA ASN A 295 8.23 -2.69 -29.84
C ASN A 295 7.73 -3.07 -28.43
N ARG A 296 6.94 -2.17 -27.84
CA ARG A 296 6.33 -2.42 -26.53
C ARG A 296 5.41 -3.64 -26.62
N PRO A 297 5.65 -4.69 -25.80
CA PRO A 297 4.79 -5.85 -25.81
C PRO A 297 3.46 -5.54 -25.10
N GLU A 298 2.36 -6.11 -25.62
CA GLU A 298 1.03 -6.00 -25.02
C GLU A 298 0.89 -6.83 -23.74
N SER A 299 1.70 -7.88 -23.58
CA SER A 299 1.72 -8.76 -22.41
C SER A 299 3.15 -9.16 -22.04
N GLY A 300 3.40 -9.45 -20.78
CA GLY A 300 4.66 -9.97 -20.26
C GLY A 300 5.82 -8.99 -20.23
N GLY A 301 5.64 -7.73 -20.65
CA GLY A 301 6.71 -6.71 -20.61
C GLY A 301 6.52 -5.60 -19.59
N GLU A 302 5.40 -5.56 -18.87
CA GLU A 302 5.24 -4.70 -17.70
C GLU A 302 5.84 -5.40 -16.48
N TRP A 303 6.88 -4.79 -15.92
CA TRP A 303 7.62 -5.34 -14.79
C TRP A 303 7.43 -4.48 -13.56
N LYS A 304 7.03 -5.11 -12.46
CA LYS A 304 6.94 -4.49 -11.14
C LYS A 304 8.21 -4.73 -10.35
N PHE A 305 8.75 -3.65 -9.79
CA PHE A 305 9.93 -3.66 -8.94
C PHE A 305 9.49 -3.52 -7.48
N ILE A 306 9.81 -4.54 -6.69
CA ILE A 306 9.49 -4.62 -5.27
C ILE A 306 10.80 -4.42 -4.53
N SER A 307 10.96 -3.26 -3.90
CA SER A 307 12.12 -3.00 -3.04
C SER A 307 12.01 -3.80 -1.75
N LEU A 308 13.04 -4.53 -1.36
CA LEU A 308 13.12 -5.24 -0.09
C LEU A 308 13.60 -4.32 1.04
N GLU A 309 14.45 -3.35 0.71
CA GLU A 309 15.06 -2.43 1.67
C GLU A 309 14.95 -0.97 1.16
N PRO A 310 13.72 -0.40 1.15
CA PRO A 310 13.44 0.86 0.45
C PRO A 310 14.13 2.11 1.01
N TYR A 311 14.74 2.02 2.19
CA TYR A 311 15.40 3.15 2.86
C TYR A 311 16.93 3.03 2.89
N GLU A 312 17.49 2.03 2.23
CA GLU A 312 18.94 1.90 2.05
C GLU A 312 19.44 2.68 0.84
N GLU A 313 20.74 3.02 0.83
CA GLU A 313 21.38 3.75 -0.27
C GLU A 313 21.36 2.97 -1.58
N HIS A 314 21.36 1.64 -1.49
CA HIS A 314 21.31 0.71 -2.62
C HIS A 314 20.20 -0.31 -2.43
N PRO A 315 18.94 0.06 -2.68
CA PRO A 315 17.81 -0.83 -2.45
C PRO A 315 17.92 -2.10 -3.30
N GLU A 316 17.63 -3.23 -2.67
CA GLU A 316 17.53 -4.52 -3.33
C GLU A 316 16.12 -4.75 -3.86
N PHE A 317 16.00 -5.38 -5.02
CA PHE A 317 14.73 -5.58 -5.71
C PHE A 317 14.44 -7.04 -6.02
N ILE A 318 13.17 -7.41 -5.86
CA ILE A 318 12.55 -8.52 -6.57
C ILE A 318 11.76 -7.92 -7.73
N ILE A 319 11.84 -8.57 -8.90
CA ILE A 319 11.18 -8.10 -10.12
C ILE A 319 10.18 -9.17 -10.56
N SER A 320 8.93 -8.79 -10.80
CA SER A 320 7.85 -9.69 -11.26
C SER A 320 7.13 -9.12 -12.47
N ALA A 321 6.65 -9.97 -13.38
CA ALA A 321 5.79 -9.51 -14.45
C ALA A 321 4.36 -9.29 -13.92
N ILE A 322 3.71 -8.22 -14.38
CA ILE A 322 2.34 -7.87 -13.97
C ILE A 322 1.34 -8.98 -14.31
N ASP A 323 1.47 -9.56 -15.50
CA ASP A 323 0.57 -10.63 -15.96
C ASP A 323 0.79 -11.97 -15.24
N SER A 324 1.87 -12.11 -14.50
CA SER A 324 2.23 -13.33 -13.78
C SER A 324 2.90 -12.98 -12.45
N PRO A 325 2.12 -12.46 -11.49
CA PRO A 325 2.67 -11.84 -10.27
C PRO A 325 3.34 -12.83 -9.31
N ASP A 326 3.17 -14.15 -9.48
CA ASP A 326 3.92 -15.19 -8.75
C ASP A 326 5.19 -15.67 -9.46
N LEU A 327 5.52 -15.07 -10.61
CA LEU A 327 6.69 -15.39 -11.42
C LEU A 327 7.72 -14.25 -11.33
N PHE A 328 8.85 -14.55 -10.67
CA PHE A 328 9.91 -13.57 -10.42
C PHE A 328 11.07 -13.74 -11.39
N LEU A 329 11.66 -12.63 -11.84
CA LEU A 329 12.86 -12.61 -12.66
C LEU A 329 14.00 -13.32 -11.94
N TYR A 330 14.58 -14.33 -12.60
CA TYR A 330 15.54 -15.24 -12.01
C TYR A 330 16.64 -15.60 -13.00
N LEU A 331 17.87 -15.62 -12.52
CA LEU A 331 19.03 -15.90 -13.35
C LEU A 331 20.06 -16.75 -12.60
N ASN A 332 20.23 -17.99 -13.06
CA ASN A 332 21.25 -18.88 -12.51
C ASN A 332 22.60 -18.65 -13.18
N THR A 333 22.73 -19.18 -14.39
CA THR A 333 23.80 -19.04 -15.37
C THR A 333 23.12 -19.28 -16.73
N GLY A 334 23.44 -18.48 -17.75
CA GLY A 334 22.77 -18.57 -19.07
C GLY A 334 21.49 -17.74 -19.14
N HIS A 335 20.41 -18.28 -19.70
CA HIS A 335 19.19 -17.53 -20.01
C HIS A 335 18.42 -17.08 -18.76
N ALA A 336 17.93 -15.84 -18.81
CA ALA A 336 17.00 -15.30 -17.84
C ALA A 336 15.62 -15.94 -18.02
N ARG A 337 14.98 -16.23 -16.90
CA ARG A 337 13.68 -16.89 -16.85
C ARG A 337 12.95 -16.52 -15.58
N SER A 338 11.72 -16.95 -15.46
CA SER A 338 10.97 -16.78 -14.24
C SER A 338 11.19 -17.94 -13.27
N ARG A 339 10.92 -17.65 -12.00
CA ARG A 339 10.89 -18.63 -10.94
C ARG A 339 9.80 -18.29 -9.93
N LYS A 340 9.00 -19.28 -9.58
CA LYS A 340 7.99 -19.21 -8.51
C LYS A 340 8.53 -19.59 -7.13
N ASP A 341 9.51 -20.50 -7.11
CA ASP A 341 10.12 -21.04 -5.89
C ASP A 341 10.93 -19.96 -5.16
N LEU A 342 10.36 -19.39 -4.09
CA LEU A 342 10.95 -18.29 -3.32
C LEU A 342 12.32 -18.64 -2.71
N GLU A 343 12.57 -19.90 -2.35
CA GLU A 343 13.88 -20.32 -1.84
C GLU A 343 14.95 -20.29 -2.92
N LYS A 344 14.56 -20.47 -4.19
CA LYS A 344 15.46 -20.23 -5.32
C LYS A 344 15.58 -18.73 -5.62
N VAL A 345 14.49 -17.97 -5.56
CA VAL A 345 14.51 -16.50 -5.79
C VAL A 345 15.43 -15.81 -4.77
N LYS A 346 15.34 -16.14 -3.48
CA LYS A 346 16.26 -15.65 -2.43
C LYS A 346 17.73 -15.82 -2.78
N LYS A 347 18.07 -16.91 -3.48
CA LYS A 347 19.46 -17.19 -3.85
C LYS A 347 19.91 -16.46 -5.10
N LYS A 348 19.07 -16.30 -6.11
CA LYS A 348 19.50 -15.84 -7.45
C LYS A 348 18.49 -14.99 -8.24
N GLY A 349 17.50 -14.44 -7.57
CA GLY A 349 16.46 -13.56 -8.14
C GLY A 349 16.28 -12.26 -7.36
N ILE A 350 17.30 -11.84 -6.61
CA ILE A 350 17.40 -10.53 -5.98
C ILE A 350 18.40 -9.69 -6.80
N TRP A 351 18.00 -8.47 -7.09
CA TRP A 351 18.63 -7.59 -8.07
C TRP A 351 18.96 -6.25 -7.44
N LYS A 352 20.08 -5.66 -7.85
CA LYS A 352 20.33 -4.23 -7.67
C LYS A 352 20.25 -3.53 -9.02
N ILE A 353 19.79 -2.29 -8.98
CA ILE A 353 19.73 -1.40 -10.14
C ILE A 353 20.84 -0.37 -9.95
N CYS A 354 21.74 -0.27 -10.91
CA CYS A 354 22.97 0.50 -10.80
C CYS A 354 23.19 1.42 -11.99
#